data_AF-A0A0C1JP88-F1
#
_entry.id   AF-A0A0C1JP88-F1
#
_cell.length_a   1.000
_cell.length_b   1.000
_cell.length_c   1.000
_cell.angle_alpha   90.00
_cell.angle_beta   90.00
_cell.angle_gamma   90.00
#
_symmetry.space_group_name_H-M   'P 1'
#
loop_
_entity.id
_entity.type
_entity.pdbx_description
1 polymer ?
#
loop_
_entity_poly.entity_id
_entity_poly.type
_entity_poly.pdbx_seq_one_letter_code
_entity_poly.pdbx_strand_id
1 'polypeptide(L)'
;MSQDFIQLPELSEIKEDLVLARQDISSAVQEDDSLEPIGKFVEEVITIIENKASSLSAGKPLDTKTKVDIAAHLTLLNSLMDEIFLSNLEDEFTEEEEEEVESEDDR
;
A
#
# COMPACT_ATOMS: atom_id res chain seq x y z
N MET A 1 3.36 -11.56 33.14
CA MET A 1 3.45 -10.31 32.38
C MET A 1 3.30 -10.68 30.92
N SER A 2 2.19 -10.34 30.25
CA SER A 2 2.10 -10.51 28.79
C SER A 2 2.73 -9.28 28.16
N GLN A 3 3.92 -9.44 27.58
CA GLN A 3 4.43 -8.46 26.64
C GLN A 3 3.58 -8.60 25.38
N ASP A 4 2.67 -7.66 25.13
CA ASP A 4 2.07 -7.48 23.81
C ASP A 4 3.19 -7.07 22.86
N PHE A 5 3.86 -8.07 22.27
CA PHE A 5 5.02 -7.91 21.39
C PHE A 5 4.64 -7.24 20.05
N ILE A 6 3.35 -7.24 19.70
CA ILE A 6 2.81 -6.59 18.52
C ILE A 6 1.66 -5.68 18.97
N GLN A 7 1.88 -4.37 18.85
CA GLN A 7 0.82 -3.38 18.94
C GLN A 7 0.34 -3.10 17.52
N LEU A 8 -0.88 -3.55 17.23
CA LEU A 8 -1.57 -3.16 16.01
C LEU A 8 -2.30 -1.83 16.25
N PRO A 9 -2.45 -1.00 15.21
CA PRO A 9 -3.40 0.11 15.23
C PRO A 9 -4.81 -0.37 15.53
N GLU A 10 -5.72 0.55 15.85
CA GLU A 10 -7.10 0.18 16.05
C GLU A 10 -7.71 -0.35 14.74
N LEU A 11 -8.63 -1.33 14.84
CA LEU A 11 -9.27 -1.91 13.65
C LEU A 11 -10.04 -0.86 12.82
N SER A 12 -10.49 0.23 13.45
CA SER A 12 -11.09 1.38 12.78
C SER A 12 -10.08 2.12 11.91
N GLU A 13 -8.89 2.39 12.44
CA GLU A 13 -7.79 3.06 11.72
C GLU A 13 -7.32 2.20 10.55
N ILE A 14 -7.10 0.90 10.79
CA ILE A 14 -6.73 -0.04 9.73
C ILE A 14 -7.76 -0.01 8.59
N LYS A 15 -9.06 0.04 8.90
CA LYS A 15 -10.10 0.08 7.85
C LYS A 15 -10.06 1.38 7.06
N GLU A 16 -9.81 2.51 7.71
CA GLU A 16 -9.69 3.80 7.04
C GLU A 16 -8.49 3.80 6.08
N ASP A 17 -7.33 3.33 6.54
CA ASP A 17 -6.12 3.22 5.74
C ASP A 17 -6.31 2.30 4.51
N LEU A 18 -7.00 1.16 4.69
CA LEU A 18 -7.28 0.24 3.58
C LEU A 18 -8.24 0.84 2.54
N VAL A 19 -9.18 1.69 2.96
CA VAL A 19 -10.07 2.40 2.04
C VAL A 19 -9.29 3.42 1.22
N LEU A 20 -8.39 4.18 1.86
CA LEU A 20 -7.50 5.13 1.18
C LEU A 20 -6.59 4.40 0.20
N ALA A 21 -5.92 3.32 0.61
CA ALA A 21 -5.04 2.53 -0.26
C ALA A 21 -5.77 1.98 -1.49
N ARG A 22 -7.03 1.54 -1.37
CA ARG A 22 -7.84 1.13 -2.55
C ARG A 22 -8.09 2.29 -3.50
N GLN A 23 -8.39 3.48 -2.97
CA GLN A 23 -8.65 4.67 -3.79
C GLN A 23 -7.40 5.13 -4.52
N ASP A 24 -6.27 5.12 -3.82
CA ASP A 24 -4.97 5.51 -4.38
C ASP A 24 -4.57 4.55 -5.50
N ILE A 25 -4.68 3.22 -5.29
CA ILE A 25 -4.34 2.24 -6.33
C ILE A 25 -5.29 2.29 -7.52
N SER A 26 -6.59 2.50 -7.27
CA SER A 26 -7.55 2.65 -8.35
C SER A 26 -7.28 3.89 -9.19
N SER A 27 -6.73 4.95 -8.59
CA SER A 27 -6.36 6.17 -9.31
C SER A 27 -5.08 5.97 -10.10
N ALA A 28 -4.05 5.38 -9.47
CA ALA A 28 -2.78 5.06 -10.13
C ALA A 28 -2.97 4.13 -11.35
N VAL A 29 -3.81 3.10 -11.25
CA VAL A 29 -4.10 2.19 -12.38
C VAL A 29 -4.90 2.89 -13.48
N GLN A 30 -5.70 3.91 -13.17
CA GLN A 30 -6.39 4.70 -14.21
C GLN A 30 -5.44 5.63 -14.96
N GLU A 31 -4.36 6.04 -14.32
CA GLU A 31 -3.32 6.89 -14.91
C GLU A 31 -2.30 6.07 -15.71
N ASP A 32 -1.92 4.90 -15.19
CA ASP A 32 -1.03 3.95 -15.85
C ASP A 32 -1.58 2.50 -15.81
N ASP A 33 -2.10 2.05 -16.96
CA ASP A 33 -2.60 0.68 -17.16
C ASP A 33 -1.51 -0.40 -16.93
N SER A 34 -0.22 -0.04 -17.01
CA SER A 34 0.89 -0.96 -16.75
C SER A 34 0.90 -1.48 -15.31
N LEU A 35 0.30 -0.71 -14.39
CA LEU A 35 0.17 -1.05 -12.97
C LEU A 35 -0.99 -2.01 -12.67
N GLU A 36 -1.83 -2.36 -13.65
CA GLU A 36 -2.99 -3.24 -13.44
C GLU A 36 -2.63 -4.57 -12.73
N PRO A 37 -1.53 -5.28 -13.07
CA PRO A 37 -1.17 -6.54 -12.40
C PRO A 37 -0.84 -6.35 -10.92
N ILE A 38 -0.07 -5.31 -10.58
CA ILE A 38 0.33 -5.05 -9.19
C ILE A 38 -0.82 -4.43 -8.39
N GLY A 39 -1.64 -3.58 -9.01
CA GLY A 39 -2.87 -3.04 -8.43
C GLY A 39 -3.87 -4.14 -8.03
N LYS A 40 -4.07 -5.15 -8.89
CA LYS A 40 -4.88 -6.33 -8.52
C LYS A 40 -4.31 -7.09 -7.32
N PHE A 41 -2.99 -7.22 -7.25
CA PHE A 41 -2.35 -7.88 -6.11
C PHE A 41 -2.53 -7.08 -4.81
N VAL A 42 -2.41 -5.75 -4.86
CA VAL A 42 -2.72 -4.85 -3.74
C VAL A 42 -4.18 -5.04 -3.29
N GLU A 43 -5.14 -5.05 -4.21
CA GLU A 43 -6.56 -5.27 -3.87
C GLU A 43 -6.80 -6.64 -3.20
N GLU A 44 -6.10 -7.69 -3.63
CA GLU A 44 -6.15 -9.01 -2.99
C GLU A 44 -5.60 -8.95 -1.56
N VAL A 45 -4.46 -8.30 -1.33
CA VAL A 45 -3.87 -8.13 0.00
C VAL A 45 -4.83 -7.38 0.93
N ILE A 46 -5.43 -6.28 0.46
CA ILE A 46 -6.43 -5.52 1.22
C ILE A 46 -7.62 -6.41 1.59
N THR A 47 -8.13 -7.18 0.64
CA THR A 47 -9.25 -8.11 0.86
C THR A 47 -8.91 -9.19 1.90
N ILE A 48 -7.66 -9.68 1.93
CA ILE A 48 -7.21 -10.63 2.95
C ILE A 48 -7.22 -9.99 4.34
N ILE A 49 -6.74 -8.74 4.46
CA ILE A 49 -6.72 -8.01 5.74
C ILE A 49 -8.16 -7.79 6.24
N GLU A 50 -9.05 -7.31 5.38
CA GLU A 50 -10.47 -7.08 5.70
C GLU A 50 -11.17 -8.37 6.14
N ASN A 51 -10.93 -9.49 5.45
CA ASN A 51 -11.50 -10.78 5.81
C ASN A 51 -11.00 -11.27 7.18
N LYS A 52 -9.69 -11.14 7.44
CA LYS A 52 -9.12 -11.48 8.74
C LYS A 52 -9.69 -10.59 9.85
N ALA A 53 -9.81 -9.30 9.62
CA ALA A 53 -10.40 -8.35 10.57
C ALA A 53 -11.90 -8.59 10.82
N SER A 54 -12.66 -8.97 9.79
CA SER A 54 -14.11 -9.20 9.85
C SER A 54 -14.49 -10.56 10.43
N SER A 55 -13.59 -11.55 10.37
CA SER A 55 -13.79 -12.87 10.95
C SER A 55 -13.88 -12.87 12.49
N LEU A 56 -13.62 -11.72 13.12
CA LEU A 56 -13.66 -11.53 14.55
C LEU A 56 -15.02 -10.99 14.97
N SER A 57 -15.76 -11.79 15.73
CA SER A 57 -16.96 -11.35 16.42
C SER A 57 -16.65 -10.11 17.28
N ALA A 58 -17.44 -9.05 17.10
CA ALA A 58 -17.34 -7.81 17.87
C ALA A 58 -17.16 -8.10 19.37
N GLY A 59 -16.08 -7.58 19.96
CA GLY A 59 -15.80 -7.69 21.40
C GLY A 59 -14.87 -8.83 21.84
N LYS A 60 -14.31 -9.64 20.91
CA LYS A 60 -13.19 -10.54 21.24
C LYS A 60 -11.85 -9.90 20.87
N PRO A 61 -10.86 -9.91 21.78
CA PRO A 61 -9.51 -9.47 21.45
C PRO A 61 -8.92 -10.39 20.38
N LEU A 62 -8.20 -9.80 19.43
CA LEU A 62 -7.39 -10.50 18.44
C LEU A 62 -6.41 -11.45 19.14
N ASP A 63 -6.41 -12.72 18.75
CA ASP A 63 -5.36 -13.64 19.19
C ASP A 63 -4.02 -13.27 18.52
N THR A 64 -2.90 -13.62 19.16
CA THR A 64 -1.57 -13.24 18.69
C THR A 64 -1.28 -13.71 17.27
N LYS A 65 -1.78 -14.87 16.84
CA LYS A 65 -1.55 -15.36 15.48
C LYS A 65 -2.25 -14.44 14.48
N THR A 66 -3.51 -14.07 14.74
CA THR A 66 -4.23 -13.13 13.88
C THR A 66 -3.57 -11.74 13.90
N LYS A 67 -3.04 -11.29 15.04
CA LYS A 67 -2.28 -10.03 15.11
C LYS A 67 -1.02 -10.07 14.23
N VAL A 68 -0.24 -11.14 14.32
CA VAL A 68 0.98 -11.35 13.50
C VAL A 68 0.60 -11.39 12.02
N ASP A 69 -0.44 -12.14 11.67
CA ASP A 69 -0.91 -12.25 10.29
C ASP A 69 -1.30 -10.87 9.74
N ILE A 70 -2.14 -10.11 10.45
CA ILE A 70 -2.56 -8.77 10.00
C ILE A 70 -1.34 -7.85 9.86
N ALA A 71 -0.42 -7.85 10.83
CA ALA A 71 0.80 -7.05 10.77
C ALA A 71 1.64 -7.38 9.53
N ALA A 72 1.82 -8.66 9.22
CA ALA A 72 2.59 -9.10 8.05
C ALA A 72 1.95 -8.64 6.72
N HIS A 73 0.62 -8.70 6.61
CA HIS A 73 -0.08 -8.24 5.40
C HIS A 73 -0.07 -6.71 5.29
N LEU A 74 -0.14 -5.97 6.41
CA LEU A 74 0.04 -4.52 6.43
C LEU A 74 1.46 -4.12 6.00
N THR A 75 2.49 -4.82 6.47
CA THR A 75 3.87 -4.59 6.02
C THR A 75 4.01 -4.85 4.53
N LEU A 76 3.44 -5.95 4.02
CA LEU A 76 3.44 -6.24 2.58
C LEU A 76 2.73 -5.15 1.78
N LEU A 77 1.55 -4.70 2.24
CA LEU A 77 0.80 -3.63 1.61
C LEU A 77 1.65 -2.36 1.49
N ASN A 78 2.28 -1.93 2.58
CA ASN A 78 3.14 -0.74 2.57
C ASN A 78 4.29 -0.89 1.56
N SER A 79 4.96 -2.05 1.51
CA SER A 79 6.03 -2.27 0.54
C SER A 79 5.55 -2.24 -0.91
N LEU A 80 4.35 -2.74 -1.20
CA LEU A 80 3.77 -2.69 -2.54
C LEU A 80 3.35 -1.26 -2.92
N MET A 81 2.79 -0.51 -1.98
CA MET A 81 2.46 0.91 -2.18
C MET A 81 3.73 1.72 -2.44
N ASP A 82 4.79 1.50 -1.64
CA ASP A 82 6.09 2.12 -1.85
C ASP A 82 6.65 1.78 -3.25
N GLU A 83 6.58 0.52 -3.69
CA GLU A 83 7.02 0.11 -5.02
C GLU A 83 6.28 0.84 -6.14
N ILE A 84 4.96 1.03 -6.01
CA ILE A 84 4.16 1.71 -7.04
C ILE A 84 4.44 3.22 -7.05
N PHE A 85 4.43 3.87 -5.89
CA PHE A 85 4.52 5.32 -5.83
C PHE A 85 5.96 5.86 -5.83
N LEU A 86 6.95 5.09 -5.37
CA LEU A 86 8.36 5.48 -5.48
C LEU A 86 8.93 5.21 -6.88
N SER A 87 8.52 4.13 -7.55
CA SER A 87 8.96 3.90 -8.94
C SER A 87 8.46 5.01 -9.86
N ASN A 88 7.19 5.41 -9.70
CA ASN A 88 6.64 6.52 -10.48
C ASN A 88 7.33 7.86 -10.16
N LEU A 89 7.72 8.09 -8.91
CA LEU A 89 8.43 9.31 -8.50
C LEU A 89 9.87 9.32 -9.05
N GLU A 90 10.59 8.20 -9.02
CA GLU A 90 11.93 8.09 -9.63
C GLU A 90 11.86 8.31 -11.14
N ASP A 91 10.86 7.78 -11.83
CA ASP A 91 10.68 8.01 -13.27
C ASP A 91 10.36 9.50 -13.58
N GLU A 92 9.53 10.16 -12.78
CA GLU A 92 9.21 11.60 -12.92
C GLU A 92 10.46 12.49 -12.72
N PHE A 93 11.33 12.17 -11.77
CA PHE A 93 12.62 12.87 -11.59
C PHE A 93 13.59 12.67 -12.75
N THR A 94 13.48 11.55 -13.47
CA THR A 94 14.39 11.23 -14.58
C THR A 94 13.95 11.93 -15.88
N GLU A 95 12.65 12.13 -16.08
CA GLU A 95 12.11 12.86 -17.24
C GLU A 95 12.37 14.38 -17.15
N GLU A 96 12.39 14.99 -15.96
CA GLU A 96 12.70 16.42 -15.79
C GLU A 96 14.17 16.78 -16.11
N GLU A 97 15.12 15.86 -15.93
CA GLU A 97 16.54 16.11 -16.20
C GLU A 97 16.89 16.06 -17.71
N GLU A 98 16.07 15.41 -18.54
CA GLU A 98 16.33 15.28 -19.99
C GLU A 98 15.88 16.51 -20.81
N GLU A 99 14.98 17.37 -20.30
CA GLU A 99 14.50 18.56 -21.02
C GLU A 99 15.45 19.78 -20.97
N GLU A 100 16.43 19.84 -20.06
CA GLU A 100 17.33 21.00 -19.92
C GLU A 100 18.55 21.01 -20.88
N VAL A 101 18.75 20.00 -21.72
CA VAL A 101 20.00 19.86 -22.51
C VAL A 101 19.91 20.28 -23.98
N GLU A 102 18.72 20.64 -24.50
CA GLU A 102 18.52 21.08 -25.89
C GLU A 102 18.36 22.62 -26.02
N SER A 103 19.35 23.42 -25.61
CA SER A 103 19.41 24.80 -26.11
C SER A 103 20.78 25.49 -25.96
N GLU A 104 21.87 24.92 -26.48
CA GLU A 104 23.08 25.75 -26.68
C GLU A 104 24.07 25.18 -27.72
N ASP A 105 23.63 24.98 -28.97
CA ASP A 105 24.57 25.05 -30.11
C ASP A 105 23.82 25.35 -31.43
N ASP A 106 23.61 26.62 -31.74
CA ASP A 106 23.66 27.05 -33.14
C ASP A 106 24.11 28.51 -33.25
N ARG A 107 24.96 28.73 -34.24
CA ARG A 107 25.87 29.88 -34.43
C ARG A 107 25.23 31.14 -34.98
#